data_AF-A0AAW7FJK6-F1
#
_entry.id   AF-A0AAW7FJK6-F1
#
_cell.length_a   1.000
_cell.length_b   1.000
_cell.length_c   1.000
_cell.angle_alpha   90.00
_cell.angle_beta   90.00
_cell.angle_gamma   90.00
#
_symmetry.space_group_name_H-M   'P 1'
#
loop_
_entity.id
_entity.type
_entity.pdbx_description
1 polymer ?
#
loop_
_entity_poly.entity_id
_entity_poly.type
_entity_poly.pdbx_seq_one_letter_code
_entity_poly.pdbx_strand_id
1 'polypeptide(L)' 'MKNIIIPVIACLVLSACSGPVLEKQKPVCQAELVAGGLPQSAQIYGVRKVANQTEYRAGYPFNWRWVNKNNFTSSNCPQ' A
#
# COMPACT_ATOMS: atom_id res chain seq x y z
N MET A 1 32.23 -16.11 -31.47
CA MET A 1 31.14 -16.18 -30.46
C MET A 1 31.23 -15.10 -29.35
N LYS A 2 32.20 -14.17 -29.37
CA LYS A 2 32.37 -13.15 -28.32
C LYS A 2 31.37 -11.97 -28.42
N ASN A 3 30.85 -11.72 -29.62
CA ASN A 3 30.06 -10.52 -29.92
C ASN A 3 28.56 -10.64 -29.52
N ILE A 4 28.10 -11.85 -29.19
CA ILE A 4 26.71 -12.12 -28.75
C ILE A 4 26.58 -12.06 -27.22
N ILE A 5 27.69 -12.11 -26.49
CA ILE A 5 27.68 -12.11 -25.01
C ILE A 5 27.25 -10.74 -24.45
N ILE A 6 27.66 -9.66 -25.11
CA ILE A 6 27.40 -8.28 -24.70
C ILE A 6 25.89 -7.92 -24.71
N PRO A 7 25.12 -8.19 -25.78
CA PRO A 7 23.69 -7.87 -25.79
C PRO A 7 22.86 -8.72 -24.81
N VAL A 8 23.25 -9.97 -24.57
CA VAL A 8 22.55 -10.87 -23.63
C VAL A 8 22.69 -10.38 -22.19
N ILE A 9 23.88 -9.93 -21.80
CA ILE A 9 24.12 -9.34 -20.48
C ILE A 9 23.30 -8.05 -20.33
N ALA A 10 23.28 -7.18 -21.35
CA ALA A 10 22.52 -5.94 -21.32
C ALA A 10 21.00 -6.17 -21.12
N CYS A 11 20.41 -7.18 -21.77
CA CYS A 11 19.01 -7.55 -21.59
C CYS A 11 18.70 -8.05 -20.16
N LEU A 12 19.63 -8.77 -19.53
CA LEU A 12 19.45 -9.27 -18.16
C LEU A 12 19.44 -8.12 -17.14
N VAL A 13 20.30 -7.11 -17.28
CA VAL A 13 20.34 -5.96 -16.35
C VAL A 13 19.09 -5.08 -16.47
N LEU A 14 18.53 -4.95 -17.68
CA LEU A 14 17.31 -4.16 -17.91
C LEU A 14 16.04 -4.83 -17.36
N SER A 15 16.05 -6.15 -17.20
CA SER A 15 14.91 -6.89 -16.63
C SER A 15 14.78 -6.77 -15.10
N ALA A 16 15.80 -6.23 -14.42
CA ALA A 16 15.83 -6.07 -12.97
C ALA A 16 14.98 -4.90 -12.43
N CYS A 17 14.43 -4.03 -13.29
CA CYS A 17 13.56 -2.93 -12.87
C CYS A 17 12.18 -3.40 -12.36
N SER A 18 11.79 -4.65 -12.65
CA SER A 18 10.55 -5.28 -12.17
C SER A 18 10.83 -6.17 -10.96
N GLY A 19 11.76 -5.76 -10.09
CA GLY A 19 12.29 -6.62 -9.05
C GLY A 19 11.20 -7.26 -8.17
N PRO A 20 11.42 -8.50 -7.68
CA PRO A 20 10.59 -9.15 -6.66
C PRO A 20 10.66 -8.44 -5.28
N VAL A 21 11.34 -7.29 -5.21
CA VAL A 21 11.66 -6.50 -4.00
C VAL A 21 10.53 -5.54 -3.61
N LEU A 22 9.42 -5.50 -4.35
CA LEU A 22 8.19 -4.92 -3.82
C LEU A 22 7.49 -5.98 -2.97
N GLU A 23 8.03 -6.19 -1.76
CA GLU A 23 7.37 -7.00 -0.75
C GLU A 23 6.00 -6.37 -0.48
N LYS A 24 4.95 -6.98 -1.05
CA LYS A 24 3.57 -6.50 -0.90
C LYS A 24 3.30 -6.43 0.59
N GLN A 25 3.24 -5.21 1.12
CA GLN A 25 2.90 -5.00 2.52
C GLN A 25 1.55 -5.69 2.76
N LYS A 26 1.49 -6.56 3.75
CA LYS A 26 0.22 -7.19 4.14
C LYS A 26 -0.58 -6.17 4.94
N PRO A 27 -1.85 -5.94 4.62
CA PRO A 27 -2.68 -5.04 5.41
C PRO A 27 -2.84 -5.61 6.82
N VAL A 28 -2.81 -4.71 7.81
CA VAL A 28 -3.03 -5.01 9.23
C VAL A 28 -4.51 -5.30 9.47
N CYS A 29 -5.38 -4.52 8.82
CA CYS A 29 -6.83 -4.56 9.02
C CYS A 29 -7.54 -3.87 7.84
N GLN A 30 -8.86 -3.86 7.88
CA GLN A 30 -9.73 -3.19 6.90
C GLN A 30 -10.62 -2.16 7.60
N ALA A 31 -10.87 -1.06 6.92
CA ALA A 31 -11.80 -0.05 7.34
C ALA A 31 -12.77 0.27 6.21
N GLU A 32 -14.04 0.44 6.55
CA GLU A 32 -15.07 0.86 5.61
C GLU A 32 -15.18 2.39 5.61
N LEU A 33 -15.42 2.94 4.43
CA LEU A 33 -15.74 4.34 4.22
C LEU A 33 -16.91 4.44 3.25
N VAL A 34 -17.56 5.60 3.19
CA VAL A 34 -18.54 5.90 2.15
C VAL A 34 -17.90 6.88 1.17
N ALA A 35 -17.58 6.40 -0.03
CA ALA A 35 -17.04 7.22 -1.11
C ALA A 35 -18.10 7.38 -2.20
N GLY A 36 -18.45 8.63 -2.52
CA GLY A 36 -19.49 8.90 -3.54
C GLY A 36 -20.86 8.30 -3.23
N GLY A 37 -21.19 8.14 -1.93
CA GLY A 37 -22.47 7.56 -1.48
C GLY A 37 -22.51 6.03 -1.43
N LEU A 38 -21.45 5.34 -1.85
CA LEU A 38 -21.35 3.88 -1.80
C LEU A 38 -20.36 3.43 -0.71
N PRO A 39 -20.67 2.36 0.05
CA PRO A 39 -19.73 1.77 0.97
C PRO A 39 -18.55 1.13 0.20
N GLN A 40 -17.33 1.42 0.64
CA GLN A 40 -16.09 0.90 0.08
C GLN A 40 -15.15 0.48 1.22
N SER A 41 -14.41 -0.60 0.99
CA SER A 41 -13.40 -1.08 1.93
C SER A 41 -12.01 -0.57 1.56
N ALA A 42 -11.33 0.05 2.52
CA ALA A 42 -9.94 0.46 2.43
C ALA A 42 -9.06 -0.47 3.28
N GLN A 43 -7.97 -0.91 2.67
CA GLN A 43 -6.94 -1.70 3.34
C GLN A 43 -6.07 -0.77 4.20
N ILE A 44 -5.88 -1.12 5.47
CA ILE A 44 -5.09 -0.36 6.43
C ILE A 44 -3.76 -1.08 6.67
N TYR A 45 -2.66 -0.35 6.59
CA TYR A 45 -1.30 -0.87 6.67
C TYR A 45 -0.54 -0.40 7.91
N GLY A 46 -1.18 0.40 8.75
CA GLY A 46 -0.60 0.87 10.00
C GLY A 46 -1.62 1.64 10.83
N VAL A 47 -1.45 1.60 12.15
CA VAL A 47 -2.27 2.35 13.12
C VAL A 47 -1.31 3.12 14.00
N ARG A 48 -1.61 4.40 14.25
CA ARG A 48 -0.82 5.24 15.18
C ARG A 48 -1.74 6.17 15.95
N LYS A 49 -1.24 6.70 17.05
CA LYS A 49 -1.93 7.74 17.84
C LYS A 49 -1.11 9.04 17.80
N VAL A 50 -1.73 10.12 17.34
CA VAL A 50 -1.12 11.46 17.27
C VAL A 50 -2.08 12.44 17.92
N ALA A 51 -1.60 13.23 18.88
CA ALA A 51 -2.41 14.22 19.60
C ALA A 51 -3.74 13.65 20.14
N ASN A 52 -3.69 12.48 20.79
CA ASN A 52 -4.84 11.72 21.30
C ASN A 52 -5.85 11.20 20.24
N GLN A 53 -5.58 11.35 18.95
CA GLN A 53 -6.39 10.81 17.87
C GLN A 53 -5.75 9.60 17.22
N THR A 54 -6.56 8.59 16.88
CA THR A 54 -6.10 7.42 16.14
C THR A 54 -6.10 7.73 14.63
N GLU A 55 -4.98 7.45 13.98
CA GLU A 55 -4.81 7.58 12.53
C GLU A 55 -4.49 6.22 11.91
N TYR A 56 -5.06 5.99 10.74
CA TYR A 56 -4.86 4.80 9.93
C TYR A 56 -4.05 5.14 8.68
N ARG A 57 -3.03 4.33 8.40
CA ARG A 57 -2.28 4.40 7.15
C ARG A 57 -3.04 3.60 6.09
N ALA A 58 -3.92 4.27 5.35
CA ALA A 58 -4.78 3.62 4.38
C ALA A 58 -4.12 3.56 2.99
N GLY A 59 -4.30 2.45 2.28
CA GLY A 59 -3.88 2.29 0.89
C GLY A 59 -4.75 3.11 -0.07
N TYR A 60 -5.19 2.51 -1.18
CA TYR A 60 -6.18 3.14 -2.07
C TYR A 60 -7.53 3.34 -1.33
N PRO A 61 -8.24 4.47 -1.51
CA PRO A 61 -7.93 5.62 -2.38
C PRO A 61 -7.01 6.70 -1.76
N PHE A 62 -6.55 6.50 -0.53
CA PHE A 62 -5.80 7.50 0.24
C PHE A 62 -4.30 7.55 -0.05
N ASN A 63 -3.78 6.73 -0.97
CA ASN A 63 -2.39 6.73 -1.43
C ASN A 63 -1.37 6.64 -0.28
N TRP A 64 -1.57 5.70 0.66
CA TRP A 64 -0.65 5.40 1.76
C TRP A 64 -0.48 6.55 2.78
N ARG A 65 -1.42 7.50 2.78
CA ARG A 65 -1.45 8.62 3.73
C ARG A 65 -2.03 8.18 5.07
N TRP A 66 -1.65 8.92 6.11
CA TRP A 66 -2.27 8.83 7.42
C TRP A 66 -3.57 9.63 7.41
N VAL A 67 -4.67 8.96 7.76
CA VAL A 67 -6.01 9.52 7.77
C VAL A 67 -6.62 9.25 9.13
N ASN A 68 -7.29 10.24 9.71
CA ASN A 68 -7.96 10.10 10.99
C ASN A 68 -9.04 9.00 10.92
N LYS A 69 -9.11 8.13 11.95
CA LYS A 69 -10.12 7.06 12.09
C LYS A 69 -11.55 7.55 11.82
N ASN A 70 -11.86 8.79 12.15
CA ASN A 70 -13.19 9.40 11.97
C ASN A 70 -13.61 9.57 10.50
N ASN A 71 -12.71 9.41 9.52
CA ASN A 71 -13.06 9.39 8.09
C ASN A 71 -13.62 8.02 7.63
N PHE A 72 -13.58 7.02 8.50
CA PHE A 72 -14.07 5.68 8.24
C PHE A 72 -15.37 5.47 9.01
N THR A 73 -16.34 4.80 8.38
CA THR A 73 -17.63 4.47 9.01
C THR A 73 -17.50 3.30 9.98
N SER A 74 -16.62 2.34 9.67
CA SER A 74 -16.35 1.18 10.51
C SER A 74 -14.92 0.70 10.30
N SER A 75 -14.34 0.02 11.29
CA SER A 75 -13.01 -0.60 11.14
C SER A 75 -12.87 -1.82 12.03
N ASN A 76 -12.24 -2.87 11.53
CA ASN A 76 -11.84 -4.04 12.33
C ASN A 76 -10.39 -3.93 12.86
N CYS A 77 -9.84 -2.72 12.87
CA CYS A 77 -8.48 -2.44 13.32
C CYS A 77 -8.35 -2.47 14.84
N PRO A 78 -7.22 -2.96 15.38
CA PRO A 78 -6.92 -2.86 16.81
C PRO A 78 -6.82 -1.39 17.23
N GLN A 79 -7.28 -1.09 18.46
CA GLN A 79 -7.35 0.27 19.01
C GLN A 79 -6.05 0.72 19.66
#